data_AF-A0A7C2Z6R7-F1
#
_entry.id   AF-A0A7C2Z6R7-F1
#
_cell.length_a   1.000
_cell.length_b   1.000
_cell.length_c   1.000
_cell.angle_alpha   90.00
_cell.angle_beta   90.00
_cell.angle_gamma   90.00
#
_symmetry.space_group_name_H-M   'P 1'
#
loop_
_entity.id
_entity.type
_entity.pdbx_description
1 polymer ?
#
loop_
_entity_poly.entity_id
_entity_poly.type
_entity_poly.pdbx_seq_one_letter_code
_entity_poly.pdbx_strand_id
1 'polypeptide(L)'
;MALFVVRHQHPAERCPAQDPQMGNMLLNHLSEENAGRHGLKIHGEAVIDGQHTLYLILEADDRSKVEGFMQPFSMAGTVEVWPASPCVEVVRRRGCG
;
A
#
# COMPACT_ATOMS: atom_id res chain seq x y z
N MET A 1 2.48 -8.25 14.04
CA MET A 1 1.86 -7.60 12.88
C MET A 1 1.68 -8.64 11.78
N ALA A 2 0.55 -8.60 11.08
CA ALA A 2 0.28 -9.43 9.91
C ALA A 2 0.82 -8.74 8.64
N LEU A 3 1.19 -9.53 7.64
CA LEU A 3 1.67 -9.04 6.35
C LEU A 3 0.50 -8.83 5.39
N PHE A 4 0.53 -7.73 4.65
CA PHE A 4 -0.44 -7.38 3.64
C PHE A 4 0.23 -6.95 2.34
N VAL A 5 -0.43 -7.25 1.22
CA VAL A 5 -0.16 -6.63 -0.07
C VAL A 5 -1.32 -5.71 -0.40
N VAL A 6 -1.00 -4.49 -0.83
CA VAL A 6 -1.97 -3.48 -1.23
C VAL A 6 -1.81 -3.19 -2.71
N ARG A 7 -2.93 -3.02 -3.42
CA ARG A 7 -2.98 -2.42 -4.76
C ARG A 7 -3.83 -1.17 -4.70
N HIS A 8 -3.31 -0.06 -5.20
CA HIS A 8 -4.08 1.12 -5.55
C HIS A 8 -4.07 1.29 -7.07
N GLN A 9 -5.24 1.47 -7.69
CA GLN A 9 -5.35 1.73 -9.13
C GLN A 9 -6.30 2.90 -9.40
N HIS A 10 -5.93 3.77 -10.34
CA HIS A 10 -6.75 4.88 -10.80
C HIS A 10 -6.68 5.03 -12.33
N PRO A 11 -7.67 5.69 -12.97
CA PRO A 11 -7.55 6.09 -14.37
C PRO A 11 -6.58 7.28 -14.52
N ALA A 12 -5.97 7.44 -15.70
CA ALA A 12 -4.89 8.40 -15.93
C ALA A 12 -5.26 9.85 -15.62
N GLU A 13 -6.51 10.22 -15.87
CA GLU A 13 -7.08 11.55 -15.67
C GLU A 13 -7.21 11.92 -14.18
N ARG A 14 -7.08 10.93 -13.29
CA ARG A 14 -7.12 11.10 -11.83
C ARG A 14 -5.74 10.94 -11.18
N CYS A 15 -4.67 11.01 -11.97
CA CYS A 15 -3.32 10.78 -11.46
C CYS A 15 -2.90 11.89 -10.49
N PRO A 16 -2.72 11.58 -9.18
CA PRO A 16 -2.36 12.61 -8.20
C PRO A 16 -0.94 13.13 -8.41
N ALA A 17 -0.08 12.39 -9.12
CA ALA A 17 1.28 12.80 -9.44
C ALA A 17 1.35 13.95 -10.48
N GLN A 18 0.25 14.24 -11.18
CA GLN A 18 0.18 15.40 -12.08
C GLN A 18 0.02 16.72 -11.33
N ASP A 19 -0.41 16.68 -10.06
CA ASP A 19 -0.43 17.83 -9.16
C ASP A 19 0.77 17.70 -8.20
N PRO A 20 1.79 18.58 -8.30
CA PRO A 20 2.98 18.50 -7.43
C PRO A 20 2.68 18.61 -5.94
N GLN A 21 1.64 19.34 -5.53
CA GLN A 21 1.28 19.46 -4.12
C GLN A 21 0.64 18.16 -3.61
N MET A 22 -0.30 17.61 -4.37
CA MET A 22 -0.93 16.33 -4.06
C MET A 22 0.08 15.18 -4.06
N GLY A 23 0.96 15.13 -5.07
CA GLY A 23 2.02 14.13 -5.18
C GLY A 23 2.96 14.14 -3.97
N ASN A 24 3.44 15.33 -3.57
CA ASN A 24 4.29 15.46 -2.38
C ASN A 24 3.55 15.09 -1.08
N MET A 25 2.27 15.44 -0.96
CA MET A 25 1.46 15.06 0.21
C MET A 25 1.36 13.54 0.34
N LEU A 26 1.01 12.83 -0.75
CA LEU A 26 0.91 11.37 -0.74
C LEU A 26 2.27 10.69 -0.54
N LEU A 27 3.34 11.23 -1.11
CA LEU A 27 4.70 10.72 -0.89
C LEU A 27 5.11 10.84 0.58
N ASN A 28 4.87 12.00 1.20
CA ASN A 28 5.14 12.20 2.62
C ASN A 28 4.27 11.29 3.50
N HIS A 29 3.02 11.04 3.10
CA HIS A 29 2.13 10.13 3.79
C HIS A 29 2.67 8.69 3.79
N LEU A 30 3.31 8.25 2.70
CA LEU A 30 3.97 6.94 2.60
C LEU A 30 5.34 6.84 3.29
N SER A 31 5.85 7.93 3.87
CA SER A 31 7.15 7.89 4.57
C SER A 31 7.15 6.87 5.70
N GLU A 32 8.30 6.24 5.95
CA GLU A 32 8.47 5.27 7.04
C GLU A 32 8.08 5.86 8.40
N GLU A 33 8.45 7.12 8.63
CA GLU A 33 8.08 7.84 9.86
C GLU A 33 6.56 7.97 10.02
N ASN A 34 5.86 8.40 8.97
CA ASN A 34 4.40 8.57 9.04
C ASN A 34 3.67 7.23 9.12
N ALA A 35 4.12 6.21 8.36
CA ALA A 35 3.60 4.84 8.46
C ALA A 35 3.76 4.29 9.89
N GLY A 36 4.93 4.47 10.49
CA GLY A 36 5.22 4.05 11.87
C GLY A 36 4.30 4.72 12.90
N ARG A 37 4.01 6.02 12.75
CA ARG A 37 3.03 6.74 13.59
C ARG A 37 1.61 6.17 13.50
N HIS A 38 1.26 5.52 12.39
CA HIS A 38 -0.03 4.86 12.20
C HIS A 38 -0.03 3.38 12.62
N GLY A 39 1.11 2.84 13.10
CA GLY A 39 1.26 1.44 13.45
C GLY A 39 1.45 0.53 12.23
N LEU A 40 2.02 1.06 11.15
CA LEU A 40 2.37 0.32 9.95
C LEU A 40 3.89 0.25 9.77
N LYS A 41 4.37 -0.80 9.12
CA LYS A 41 5.74 -0.92 8.64
C LYS A 41 5.73 -1.25 7.16
N ILE A 42 6.20 -0.33 6.32
CA ILE A 42 6.29 -0.54 4.88
C ILE A 42 7.62 -1.24 4.57
N HIS A 43 7.55 -2.38 3.87
CA HIS A 43 8.72 -3.11 3.37
C HIS A 43 9.14 -2.66 1.97
N GLY A 44 8.20 -2.16 1.18
CA GLY A 44 8.45 -1.61 -0.14
C GLY A 44 7.18 -1.09 -0.80
N GLU A 45 7.36 -0.14 -1.71
CA GLU A 45 6.34 0.41 -2.57
C GLU A 45 6.89 0.61 -3.99
N ALA A 46 6.01 0.56 -4.99
CA ALA A 46 6.36 0.91 -6.35
C ALA A 46 5.11 1.21 -7.17
N VAL A 47 5.25 2.15 -8.10
CA VAL A 47 4.30 2.31 -9.21
C VAL A 47 4.75 1.48 -10.41
N ILE A 48 3.81 0.84 -11.10
CA ILE A 48 4.09 0.22 -12.39
C ILE A 48 4.00 1.30 -13.47
N ASP A 49 5.12 1.52 -14.18
CA ASP A 49 5.23 2.57 -15.21
C ASP A 49 4.07 2.51 -16.23
N GLY A 50 3.39 3.64 -16.40
CA GLY A 50 2.28 3.81 -17.34
C GLY A 50 0.97 3.12 -16.96
N GLN A 51 0.91 2.34 -15.87
CA GLN A 51 -0.28 1.57 -15.51
C GLN A 51 -1.15 2.21 -14.43
N HIS A 52 -0.77 3.37 -13.90
CA HIS A 52 -1.51 4.06 -12.83
C HIS A 52 -1.84 3.14 -11.64
N THR A 53 -0.91 2.24 -11.33
CA THR A 53 -1.06 1.20 -10.33
C THR A 53 0.11 1.25 -9.36
N LEU A 54 -0.19 1.46 -8.08
CA LEU A 54 0.74 1.43 -6.96
C LEU A 54 0.57 0.11 -6.20
N TYR A 55 1.69 -0.52 -5.85
CA TYR A 55 1.74 -1.66 -4.95
C TYR A 55 2.48 -1.30 -3.66
N LEU A 56 2.00 -1.83 -2.52
CA LEU A 56 2.71 -1.78 -1.25
C LEU A 56 2.79 -3.18 -0.65
N ILE A 57 3.92 -3.47 -0.02
CA ILE A 57 4.10 -4.62 0.88
C ILE A 57 4.34 -4.05 2.27
N LEU A 58 3.46 -4.34 3.21
CA LEU A 58 3.53 -3.74 4.55
C LEU A 58 3.00 -4.67 5.64
N GLU A 59 3.38 -4.37 6.87
CA GLU A 59 2.86 -4.98 8.07
C GLU A 59 1.92 -4.02 8.80
N ALA A 60 0.89 -4.57 9.43
CA ALA A 60 -0.04 -3.87 10.32
C ALA A 60 -0.62 -4.84 11.37
N ASP A 61 -1.25 -4.33 12.43
CA ASP A 61 -1.93 -5.20 13.41
C ASP A 61 -3.15 -5.91 12.80
N ASP A 62 -3.90 -5.20 11.96
CA ASP A 62 -5.07 -5.73 11.25
C ASP A 62 -5.30 -5.01 9.91
N ARG A 63 -6.23 -5.54 9.11
CA ARG A 63 -6.59 -5.01 7.80
C ARG A 63 -7.17 -3.59 7.86
N SER A 64 -7.93 -3.26 8.90
CA SER A 64 -8.59 -1.95 9.02
C SER A 64 -7.59 -0.81 9.18
N LYS A 65 -6.44 -1.07 9.81
CA LYS A 65 -5.31 -0.12 9.88
C LYS A 65 -4.76 0.20 8.50
N VAL A 66 -4.62 -0.82 7.65
CA VAL A 66 -4.15 -0.65 6.27
C VAL A 66 -5.17 0.14 5.46
N GLU A 67 -6.44 -0.21 5.54
CA GLU A 67 -7.53 0.49 4.83
C GLU A 67 -7.62 1.96 5.26
N GLY A 68 -7.54 2.23 6.57
CA GLY A 68 -7.53 3.61 7.09
C GLY A 68 -6.32 4.41 6.63
N PHE A 69 -5.13 3.80 6.62
CA PHE A 69 -3.91 4.45 6.12
C PHE A 69 -3.99 4.75 4.62
N MET A 70 -4.65 3.89 3.84
CA MET A 70 -4.80 4.06 2.40
C MET A 70 -5.96 4.99 1.99
N GLN A 71 -6.73 5.52 2.94
CA GLN A 71 -7.89 6.38 2.67
C GLN A 71 -7.60 7.58 1.74
N PRO A 72 -6.46 8.29 1.85
CA PRO A 72 -6.14 9.38 0.91
C PRO A 72 -6.04 8.92 -0.56
N PHE A 73 -5.61 7.68 -0.81
CA PHE A 73 -5.50 7.12 -2.15
C PHE A 73 -6.86 6.76 -2.77
N SER A 74 -7.83 6.38 -1.94
CA SER A 74 -9.21 6.12 -2.36
C SER A 74 -9.89 7.34 -3.00
N MET A 75 -9.37 8.56 -2.76
CA MET A 75 -9.84 9.77 -3.41
C MET A 75 -9.46 9.86 -4.90
N ALA A 76 -8.49 9.07 -5.36
CA ALA A 76 -8.05 9.02 -6.76
C ALA A 76 -8.48 7.72 -7.47
N GLY A 77 -8.71 6.64 -6.72
CA GLY A 77 -8.90 5.31 -7.29
C GLY A 77 -9.43 4.28 -6.31
N THR A 78 -9.24 3.01 -6.65
CA THR A 78 -9.65 1.87 -5.83
C THR A 78 -8.43 1.31 -5.10
N VAL A 79 -8.63 1.03 -3.81
CA VAL A 79 -7.64 0.36 -2.96
C VAL A 79 -8.16 -1.05 -2.65
N GLU A 80 -7.31 -2.04 -2.85
CA GLU A 80 -7.54 -3.42 -2.43
C GLU A 80 -6.43 -3.87 -1.49
N VAL A 81 -6.80 -4.62 -0.46
CA VAL A 81 -5.90 -5.10 0.58
C VAL A 81 -6.07 -6.61 0.72
N TRP A 82 -4.98 -7.35 0.54
CA TRP A 82 -4.96 -8.81 0.70
C TRP A 82 -4.04 -9.23 1.85
N PRO A 83 -4.45 -10.20 2.70
CA PRO A 83 -3.52 -10.84 3.60
C PRO A 83 -2.45 -11.57 2.80
N ALA A 84 -1.22 -11.54 3.29
CA ALA A 84 -0.07 -12.14 2.64
C ALA A 84 0.75 -12.97 3.65
N SER A 85 1.70 -13.73 3.14
CA SER A 85 2.64 -14.50 3.96
C SER A 85 4.04 -14.38 3.38
N PRO A 86 5.08 -14.27 4.24
CA PRO A 86 6.46 -14.43 3.79
C PRO A 86 6.64 -15.79 3.10
N CYS A 87 7.45 -15.84 2.04
CA CYS A 87 7.68 -17.11 1.32
C CYS A 87 8.24 -18.22 2.22
N VAL A 88 9.04 -17.87 3.22
CA VAL A 88 9.54 -18.84 4.22
C VAL A 88 8.41 -19.54 4.96
N GLU A 89 7.33 -18.82 5.29
CA GLU A 89 6.15 -19.38 5.97
C GLU A 89 5.34 -20.28 5.04
N VAL A 90 5.19 -19.87 3.78
CA VAL A 90 4.54 -20.66 2.72
C VAL A 90 5.27 -22.00 2.51
N VAL A 91 6.60 -21.96 2.43
CA VAL A 91 7.43 -23.17 2.28
C VAL A 91 7.35 -24.05 3.52
N ARG A 92 7.44 -23.45 4.72
CA ARG A 92 7.36 -24.17 6.00
C ARG A 92 6.04 -24.94 6.15
N ARG A 93 4.92 -24.33 5.74
CA ARG A 93 3.59 -24.95 5.79
C ARG A 93 3.26 -25.84 4.58
N ARG A 94 4.13 -25.87 3.55
CA ARG A 94 3.98 -26.66 2.32
C ARG A 94 2.73 -26.30 1.50
N GLY A 95 2.36 -25.03 1.47
CA GLY A 95 1.18 -24.57 0.73
C GLY A 95 0.98 -23.07 0.80
N CYS A 96 0.32 -22.52 -0.21
CA CYS A 96 -0.01 -21.08 -0.25
C CYS A 96 -1.20 -20.71 0.66
N GLY A 97 -2.02 -21.68 1.06
CA GLY A 97 -3.17 -21.51 1.97
C GLY A 97 -2.84 -21.75 3.43
#